data_AF-A0A2W0CAG8-F1
#
_entry.id   AF-A0A2W0CAG8-F1
#
_cell.length_a   1.000
_cell.length_b   1.000
_cell.length_c   1.000
_cell.angle_alpha   90.00
_cell.angle_beta   90.00
_cell.angle_gamma   90.00
#
_symmetry.space_group_name_H-M   'P 1'
#
loop_
_entity.id
_entity.type
_entity.pdbx_description
1 polymer ?
#
loop_
_entity_poly.entity_id
_entity_poly.type
_entity_poly.pdbx_seq_one_letter_code
_entity_poly.pdbx_strand_id
1 'polypeptide(L)' 'MEQHGFDTVNLIGSSSLGAMLTAEQQQYWKERGEYEELIQFMIEKAEDPTILGISSHLLYIGTKK' A
#
# COMPACT_ATOMS: atom_id res chain seq x y z
N MET A 1 -13.45 -9.99 9.44
CA MET A 1 -14.01 -8.88 10.24
C MET A 1 -15.53 -8.82 10.15
N GLU A 2 -16.13 -9.13 9.00
CA GLU A 2 -17.60 -9.12 8.84
C GLU A 2 -18.35 -10.05 9.79
N GLN A 3 -17.84 -11.26 9.98
CA GLN A 3 -18.37 -12.21 10.98
C GLN A 3 -18.28 -11.70 12.43
N HIS A 4 -17.52 -10.63 12.67
CA HIS A 4 -17.35 -9.98 13.98
C HIS A 4 -18.09 -8.63 14.06
N GLY A 5 -19.02 -8.34 13.13
CA GLY A 5 -19.89 -7.16 13.19
C GLY A 5 -19.32 -5.88 12.58
N PHE A 6 -18.35 -5.98 11.68
CA PHE A 6 -17.84 -4.85 10.90
C PHE A 6 -18.31 -4.92 9.45
N ASP A 7 -18.55 -3.77 8.82
CA ASP A 7 -18.67 -3.69 7.37
C ASP A 7 -17.32 -3.33 6.76
N THR A 8 -16.91 -4.08 5.73
CA THR A 8 -15.65 -3.84 5.04
C THR A 8 -15.77 -2.61 4.16
N VAL A 9 -14.94 -1.60 4.42
CA VAL A 9 -14.89 -0.36 3.62
C VAL A 9 -13.75 -0.43 2.61
N ASN A 10 -12.56 -0.85 3.04
CA ASN A 10 -11.40 -0.98 2.15
C ASN A 10 -10.40 -2.03 2.67
N LEU A 11 -9.58 -2.55 1.77
CA LEU A 11 -8.49 -3.48 2.08
C LEU A 11 -7.27 -3.09 1.24
N ILE A 12 -6.19 -2.70 1.90
CA ILE A 12 -5.02 -2.10 1.26
C ILE A 12 -3.79 -2.99 1.49
N GLY A 13 -2.96 -3.18 0.47
CA GLY A 13 -1.66 -3.83 0.60
C GLY A 13 -0.64 -2.91 1.27
N SER A 14 -0.30 -3.17 2.55
CA SER A 14 0.47 -2.23 3.39
C SER A 14 2.00 -2.39 3.30
N SER A 15 2.53 -3.40 2.60
CA SER A 15 3.95 -3.77 2.75
C SER A 15 4.68 -4.21 1.48
N SER A 16 4.08 -4.08 0.31
CA SER A 16 4.73 -4.56 -0.92
C SER A 16 5.66 -3.52 -1.54
N LEU A 17 5.22 -2.28 -1.79
CA LEU A 17 5.96 -1.44 -2.74
C LEU A 17 7.15 -0.68 -2.14
N GLY A 18 6.98 0.02 -1.01
CA GLY A 18 8.05 0.82 -0.41
C GLY A 18 9.18 -0.02 0.22
N ALA A 19 8.83 -1.17 0.80
CA ALA A 19 9.80 -2.11 1.39
C ALA A 19 10.60 -2.89 0.34
N MET A 20 10.10 -2.98 -0.91
CA MET A 20 10.84 -3.58 -2.03
C MET A 20 11.93 -2.66 -2.59
N LEU A 21 11.87 -1.35 -2.29
CA LEU A 21 12.86 -0.39 -2.78
C LEU A 21 14.12 -0.40 -1.90
N THR A 22 15.26 -0.70 -2.51
CA THR A 22 16.56 -0.55 -1.83
C THR A 22 16.83 0.92 -1.52
N ALA A 23 17.73 1.18 -0.58
CA ALA A 23 18.15 2.55 -0.26
C ALA A 23 18.66 3.31 -1.49
N GLU A 24 19.37 2.63 -2.39
CA GLU A 24 19.89 3.19 -3.64
C GLU A 24 18.76 3.58 -4.60
N GLN A 25 17.73 2.73 -4.73
CA GLN A 25 16.57 3.04 -5.56
C GLN A 25 15.78 4.23 -5.00
N GLN A 26 15.62 4.33 -3.69
CA GLN A 26 14.99 5.49 -3.08
C GLN A 26 15.80 6.77 -3.30
N GLN A 27 17.13 6.68 -3.18
CA GLN A 27 18.03 7.80 -3.42
C GLN A 27 17.97 8.29 -4.87
N TYR A 28 17.91 7.36 -5.83
CA TYR A 28 17.75 7.67 -7.25
C TYR A 28 16.53 8.57 -7.54
N TRP A 29 15.37 8.23 -6.98
CA TRP A 29 14.16 9.03 -7.18
C TRP A 29 14.21 10.37 -6.44
N LYS A 30 14.86 10.43 -5.27
CA LYS A 30 15.10 11.68 -4.53
C LYS A 30 15.98 12.65 -5.30
N GLU A 31 17.07 12.16 -5.90
CA GLU A 31 18.00 12.98 -6.70
C GLU A 31 17.35 13.52 -7.97
N ARG A 32 16.38 12.78 -8.53
CA ARG A 32 15.56 13.23 -9.66
C ARG A 32 14.50 14.27 -9.28
N GLY A 33 14.25 14.47 -7.98
CA GLY A 33 13.15 15.31 -7.50
C GLY A 33 11.76 14.71 -7.71
N GLU A 34 11.67 13.41 -8.02
CA GLU A 34 10.43 12.70 -8.38
C GLU A 34 9.96 11.74 -7.27
N TYR A 35 10.49 11.92 -6.05
CA TYR A 35 10.21 11.00 -4.95
C TYR A 35 8.74 11.06 -4.52
N GLU A 36 8.12 12.25 -4.61
CA GLU A 36 6.73 12.44 -4.21
C GLU A 36 5.75 11.77 -5.20
N GLU A 37 6.02 11.84 -6.51
CA GLU A 37 5.27 11.10 -7.52
C GLU A 37 5.40 9.59 -7.34
N LEU A 38 6.58 9.10 -6.96
CA LEU A 38 6.76 7.68 -6.63
C LEU A 38 5.92 7.26 -5.42
N ILE A 39 5.92 8.06 -4.34
CA ILE A 39 5.07 7.79 -3.17
C ILE A 39 3.60 7.76 -3.57
N GLN A 40 3.14 8.75 -4.35
CA GLN A 40 1.77 8.85 -4.81
C GLN A 40 1.36 7.63 -5.66
N PHE A 41 2.22 7.23 -6.61
CA PHE A 41 2.01 6.03 -7.41
C PHE A 41 1.91 4.76 -6.55
N MET A 42 2.74 4.63 -5.51
CA MET A 42 2.67 3.49 -4.59
C MET A 42 1.38 3.49 -3.77
N ILE A 43 0.90 4.65 -3.32
CA ILE A 43 -0.38 4.77 -2.60
C ILE A 43 -1.54 4.33 -3.50
N GLU A 44 -1.58 4.82 -4.74
CA GLU A 44 -2.62 4.44 -5.71
C GLU A 44 -2.61 2.94 -6.01
N LYS A 45 -1.42 2.35 -6.11
CA LYS A 45 -1.30 0.92 -6.34
C LYS A 45 -1.66 0.09 -5.12
N ALA A 46 -1.45 0.58 -3.90
CA ALA A 46 -1.75 -0.13 -2.65
C ALA A 46 -3.22 -0.59 -2.56
N GLU A 47 -4.14 0.09 -3.24
CA GLU A 47 -5.58 -0.24 -3.29
C GLU A 47 -5.94 -1.24 -4.41
N ASP A 48 -5.00 -1.60 -5.29
CA ASP A 48 -5.25 -2.53 -6.40
C ASP A 48 -5.42 -3.97 -5.85
N PRO A 49 -6.60 -4.61 -6.04
CA PRO A 49 -6.84 -5.95 -5.51
C PRO A 49 -5.86 -7.00 -6.02
N THR A 50 -5.27 -6.80 -7.20
CA THR A 50 -4.34 -7.74 -7.83
C THR A 50 -3.00 -7.82 -7.08
N ILE A 51 -2.62 -6.79 -6.33
CA ILE A 51 -1.38 -6.79 -5.54
C ILE A 51 -1.59 -7.22 -4.08
N LEU A 52 -2.84 -7.40 -3.64
CA LEU A 52 -3.14 -7.90 -2.29
C LEU A 52 -2.53 -9.29 -2.06
N GLY A 53 -2.55 -10.15 -3.10
CA GLY A 53 -2.03 -11.51 -3.03
C GLY A 53 -0.50 -11.61 -2.85
N ILE A 54 0.25 -10.57 -3.22
CA ILE A 54 1.71 -10.50 -3.07
C ILE A 54 2.15 -9.62 -1.89
N SER A 55 1.20 -9.02 -1.18
CA SER A 55 1.49 -8.12 -0.07
C SER A 55 1.79 -8.91 1.20
N SER A 56 2.90 -8.59 1.86
CA SER A 56 3.28 -9.26 3.11
C SER A 56 2.39 -8.88 4.30
N HIS A 57 1.75 -7.70 4.25
CA HIS A 57 0.73 -7.26 5.20
C HIS A 57 -0.43 -6.58 4.50
N LEU A 58 -1.60 -6.67 5.13
CA LEU A 58 -2.84 -6.04 4.69
C LEU A 58 -3.35 -5.08 5.76
N LEU A 59 -3.74 -3.88 5.36
CA LEU A 59 -4.47 -2.93 6.19
C LEU A 59 -5.97 -3.08 5.89
N TYR A 60 -6.71 -3.60 6.86
CA TYR A 60 -8.17 -3.66 6.82
C TYR A 60 -8.77 -2.37 7.36
N ILE A 61 -9.65 -1.73 6.59
CA ILE A 61 -10.44 -0.58 7.02
C ILE A 61 -11.91 -1.02 7.01
N GLY A 62 -12.54 -1.00 8.19
CA GLY A 62 -13.94 -1.34 8.33
C GLY A 62 -14.63 -0.47 9.36
N THR A 63 -15.94 -0.31 9.19
CA THR A 63 -16.81 0.43 10.11
C THR A 63 -17.56 -0.54 11.00
N LYS A 64 -17.62 -0.25 12.29
CA LYS A 64 -18.41 -1.07 13.23
C LYS A 64 -19.90 -0.81 13.00
N LYS A 65 -20.70 -1.87 13.00
CA LYS A 65 -22.17 -1.78 13.01
C LYS A 65 -22.71 -1.21 14.32
#